data_AF-A0A838VH37-F1
#
_entry.id   AF-A0A838VH37-F1
#
_cell.length_a   1.000
_cell.length_b   1.000
_cell.length_c   1.000
_cell.angle_alpha   90.00
_cell.angle_beta   90.00
_cell.angle_gamma   90.00
#
_symmetry.space_group_name_H-M   'P 1'
#
loop_
_entity.id
_entity.type
_entity.pdbx_description
1 polymer ?
#
loop_
_entity_poly.entity_id
_entity_poly.type
_entity_poly.pdbx_seq_one_letter_code
_entity_poly.pdbx_strand_id
1 'polypeptide(L)'
;MTKFDAGTTGTDSVSGKKEERKKSMGEHIDKIAQWLVDIIAIPANLITSIMAQFITPGSSGVRILGGVGFILGSMMSADSIWQTLFRGVALFPWFQTHWIGWFGWLGLPFNLLFWTSLAIGALIQIMESYTLRGKAPEKARSEFEQSTEFKLPAQPSGNIDLSKALWGDYKKAGMRERHSGGAIALFFWVLDFSVTFGSRNPFAYTDPGQIFACLTYNMVAMFAGEIGYNIWKHTRRL
;
A
#
# COMPACT_ATOMS: atom_id res chain seq x y z
N MET A 1 62.38 8.22 -45.23
CA MET A 1 61.68 6.98 -45.63
C MET A 1 60.87 6.52 -44.42
N THR A 2 59.54 6.76 -44.48
CA THR A 2 58.40 5.98 -43.95
C THR A 2 58.67 4.84 -42.93
N LYS A 3 57.93 4.70 -41.81
CA LYS A 3 56.49 4.29 -41.77
C LYS A 3 55.79 4.54 -40.41
N PHE A 4 54.47 4.61 -40.51
CA PHE A 4 53.41 4.87 -39.51
C PHE A 4 52.86 3.57 -38.86
N ASP A 5 51.98 3.78 -37.87
CA ASP A 5 50.90 2.91 -37.32
C ASP A 5 51.24 1.81 -36.29
N ALA A 6 50.37 1.42 -35.36
CA ALA A 6 49.16 1.93 -34.69
C ALA A 6 48.77 0.78 -33.73
N GLY A 7 48.10 1.04 -32.59
CA GLY A 7 47.52 -0.08 -31.83
C GLY A 7 47.07 0.17 -30.40
N THR A 8 46.19 1.15 -30.18
CA THR A 8 45.37 1.25 -28.97
C THR A 8 44.11 0.40 -29.14
N THR A 9 43.87 -0.60 -28.28
CA THR A 9 42.55 -1.22 -27.98
C THR A 9 42.73 -2.06 -26.72
N GLY A 10 42.02 -1.91 -25.61
CA GLY A 10 40.67 -1.40 -25.40
C GLY A 10 39.87 -2.51 -24.71
N THR A 11 40.00 -2.66 -23.38
CA THR A 11 39.37 -3.77 -22.61
C THR A 11 38.60 -3.32 -21.37
N ASP A 12 38.17 -2.06 -21.28
CA ASP A 12 37.42 -1.57 -20.10
C ASP A 12 35.93 -1.25 -20.35
N SER A 13 35.39 -1.48 -21.55
CA SER A 13 34.05 -0.97 -21.92
C SER A 13 32.88 -1.95 -21.78
N VAL A 14 33.12 -3.21 -21.34
CA VAL A 14 32.07 -4.24 -21.31
C VAL A 14 31.41 -4.40 -19.93
N SER A 15 32.13 -4.08 -18.83
CA SER A 15 31.59 -4.19 -17.46
C SER A 15 30.62 -3.05 -17.13
N GLY A 16 30.99 -1.79 -17.40
CA GLY A 16 30.17 -0.61 -17.08
C GLY A 16 28.82 -0.56 -17.81
N LYS A 17 28.77 -1.03 -19.08
CA LYS A 17 27.51 -1.07 -19.85
C LYS A 17 26.48 -2.07 -19.29
N LYS A 18 26.91 -3.16 -18.66
CA LYS A 18 25.99 -4.14 -18.05
C LYS A 18 25.41 -3.63 -16.73
N GLU A 19 26.20 -2.92 -15.92
CA GLU A 19 25.72 -2.27 -14.70
C GLU A 19 24.80 -1.09 -15.02
N GLU A 20 25.15 -0.23 -15.97
CA GLU A 20 24.29 0.89 -16.39
C GLU A 20 22.97 0.40 -17.01
N ARG A 21 22.97 -0.64 -17.86
CA ARG A 21 21.72 -1.23 -18.38
C ARG A 21 20.87 -1.87 -17.30
N LYS A 22 21.46 -2.57 -16.32
CA LYS A 22 20.71 -3.16 -15.21
C LYS A 22 20.11 -2.09 -14.31
N LYS A 23 20.86 -1.01 -14.04
CA LYS A 23 20.38 0.14 -13.27
C LYS A 23 19.26 0.87 -14.00
N SER A 24 19.42 1.08 -15.31
CA SER A 24 18.41 1.69 -16.17
C SER A 24 17.14 0.82 -16.32
N MET A 25 17.25 -0.49 -16.51
CA MET A 25 16.08 -1.38 -16.58
C MET A 25 15.35 -1.48 -15.24
N GLY A 26 16.07 -1.54 -14.12
CA GLY A 26 15.47 -1.50 -12.78
C GLY A 26 14.66 -0.24 -12.56
N GLU A 27 15.20 0.92 -12.96
CA GLU A 27 14.52 2.21 -12.85
C GLU A 27 13.25 2.30 -13.72
N HIS A 28 13.24 1.69 -14.91
CA HIS A 28 12.04 1.62 -15.76
C HIS A 28 10.97 0.71 -15.16
N ILE A 29 11.36 -0.44 -14.60
CA ILE A 29 10.44 -1.36 -13.91
C ILE A 29 9.83 -0.67 -12.68
N ASP A 30 10.63 0.04 -11.90
CA ASP A 30 10.16 0.79 -10.74
C ASP A 30 9.22 1.94 -11.15
N LYS A 31 9.49 2.65 -12.25
CA LYS A 31 8.59 3.68 -12.79
C LYS A 31 7.24 3.10 -13.22
N ILE A 32 7.23 1.95 -13.90
CA ILE A 32 5.99 1.27 -14.31
C ILE A 32 5.23 0.76 -13.09
N ALA A 33 5.92 0.15 -12.12
CA ALA A 33 5.32 -0.32 -10.88
C ALA A 33 4.70 0.84 -10.09
N GLN A 34 5.38 1.98 -10.00
CA GLN A 34 4.82 3.19 -9.38
C GLN A 34 3.56 3.68 -10.11
N TRP A 35 3.57 3.71 -11.44
CA TRP A 35 2.40 4.14 -12.22
C TRP A 35 1.20 3.21 -12.04
N LEU A 36 1.45 1.90 -11.99
CA LEU A 36 0.42 0.90 -11.68
C LEU A 36 -0.16 1.10 -10.28
N VAL A 37 0.71 1.28 -9.28
CA VAL A 37 0.30 1.55 -7.89
C VAL A 37 -0.53 2.83 -7.80
N ASP A 38 -0.15 3.90 -8.52
CA ASP A 38 -0.86 5.17 -8.53
C ASP A 38 -2.26 5.04 -9.16
N ILE A 39 -2.39 4.28 -10.26
CA ILE A 39 -3.70 3.99 -10.89
C ILE A 39 -4.59 3.21 -9.94
N ILE A 40 -4.03 2.18 -9.31
CA ILE A 40 -4.73 1.35 -8.35
C ILE A 40 -5.17 2.19 -7.14
N ALA A 41 -4.43 3.24 -6.75
CA ALA A 41 -4.82 4.11 -5.63
C ALA A 41 -6.00 5.06 -5.94
N ILE A 42 -6.38 5.25 -7.21
CA ILE A 42 -7.44 6.20 -7.61
C ILE A 42 -8.78 5.92 -6.90
N PRO A 43 -9.31 4.67 -6.86
CA PRO A 43 -10.57 4.38 -6.19
C PRO A 43 -10.51 4.62 -4.67
N ALA A 44 -9.39 4.30 -4.03
CA ALA A 44 -9.19 4.55 -2.59
C ALA A 44 -9.21 6.05 -2.28
N ASN A 45 -8.54 6.85 -3.11
CA ASN A 45 -8.52 8.30 -2.99
C ASN A 45 -9.92 8.89 -3.21
N LEU A 46 -10.67 8.39 -4.20
CA LEU A 46 -12.05 8.82 -4.44
C LEU A 46 -12.96 8.55 -3.24
N ILE A 47 -12.96 7.33 -2.71
CA ILE A 47 -13.77 6.95 -1.54
C ILE A 47 -13.38 7.82 -0.33
N THR A 48 -12.07 8.00 -0.12
CA THR A 48 -11.56 8.87 0.95
C THR A 48 -12.06 10.30 0.79
N SER A 49 -12.00 10.87 -0.42
CA SER A 49 -12.44 12.24 -0.68
C SER A 49 -13.94 12.42 -0.46
N ILE A 50 -14.76 11.43 -0.83
CA ILE A 50 -16.20 11.43 -0.53
C ILE A 50 -16.41 11.39 0.98
N MET A 51 -15.76 10.47 1.69
CA MET A 51 -15.85 10.36 3.15
C MET A 51 -15.39 11.64 3.85
N ALA A 52 -14.34 12.30 3.35
CA ALA A 52 -13.85 13.56 3.90
C ALA A 52 -14.89 14.69 3.84
N GLN A 53 -15.86 14.65 2.92
CA GLN A 53 -16.96 15.64 2.88
C GLN A 53 -17.97 15.46 4.01
N PHE A 54 -18.07 14.26 4.58
CA PHE A 54 -19.03 13.94 5.65
C PHE A 54 -18.40 13.95 7.05
N ILE A 55 -17.12 14.29 7.15
CA ILE A 55 -16.32 14.16 8.37
C ILE A 55 -15.81 15.53 8.81
N THR A 56 -16.15 15.97 10.03
CA THR A 56 -15.59 17.18 10.63
C THR A 56 -14.16 16.92 11.14
N PRO A 57 -13.12 17.58 10.57
CA PRO A 57 -11.74 17.39 10.97
C PRO A 57 -11.52 17.63 12.47
N GLY A 58 -10.64 16.83 13.09
CA GLY A 58 -10.26 16.99 14.50
C GLY A 58 -11.27 16.47 15.54
N SER A 59 -12.48 16.05 15.14
CA SER A 59 -13.44 15.46 16.07
C SER A 59 -13.04 14.04 16.53
N SER A 60 -13.42 13.67 17.76
CA SER A 60 -13.25 12.30 18.28
C SER A 60 -13.96 11.26 17.43
N GLY A 61 -15.08 11.64 16.78
CA GLY A 61 -15.82 10.79 15.86
C GLY A 61 -15.00 10.30 14.66
N VAL A 62 -14.11 11.13 14.11
CA VAL A 62 -13.25 10.73 12.98
C VAL A 62 -12.25 9.65 13.37
N ARG A 63 -11.68 9.76 14.58
CA ARG A 63 -10.75 8.75 15.13
C ARG A 63 -11.43 7.40 15.25
N ILE A 64 -12.66 7.39 15.78
CA ILE A 64 -13.44 6.17 15.94
C ILE A 64 -13.82 5.61 14.57
N LEU A 65 -14.29 6.45 13.64
CA LEU A 65 -14.66 6.02 12.28
C LEU A 65 -13.47 5.40 11.53
N GLY A 66 -12.29 6.02 11.61
CA GLY A 66 -11.07 5.50 10.99
C GLY A 66 -10.62 4.17 11.60
N GLY A 67 -10.68 4.05 12.94
CA GLY A 67 -10.36 2.81 13.63
C GLY A 67 -11.34 1.68 13.32
N VAL A 68 -12.64 1.96 13.34
CA VAL A 68 -13.69 0.99 12.99
C VAL A 68 -13.58 0.57 11.52
N GLY A 69 -13.37 1.53 10.61
CA GLY A 69 -13.17 1.25 9.19
C GLY A 69 -11.96 0.36 8.95
N PHE A 70 -10.85 0.61 9.66
CA PHE A 70 -9.66 -0.25 9.59
C PHE A 70 -9.93 -1.67 10.10
N ILE A 71 -10.63 -1.82 11.24
CA ILE A 71 -10.97 -3.13 11.81
C ILE A 71 -11.89 -3.90 10.89
N LEU A 72 -13.00 -3.29 10.44
CA LEU A 72 -13.95 -3.92 9.53
C LEU A 72 -13.27 -4.30 8.21
N GLY A 73 -12.44 -3.40 7.70
CA GLY A 73 -11.59 -3.64 6.54
C GLY A 73 -10.68 -4.84 6.68
N SER A 74 -9.93 -4.89 7.79
CA SER A 74 -9.03 -6.00 8.10
C SER A 74 -9.80 -7.31 8.25
N MET A 75 -11.02 -7.28 8.81
CA MET A 75 -11.90 -8.46 8.89
C MET A 75 -12.41 -8.90 7.52
N MET A 76 -12.74 -7.97 6.62
CA MET A 76 -13.13 -8.27 5.24
C MET A 76 -11.97 -8.88 4.44
N SER A 77 -10.76 -8.36 4.58
CA SER A 77 -9.55 -8.94 3.99
C SER A 77 -9.23 -10.33 4.58
N ALA A 78 -9.34 -10.47 5.91
CA ALA A 78 -9.14 -11.75 6.59
C ALA A 78 -10.15 -12.82 6.14
N ASP A 79 -11.38 -12.42 5.83
CA ASP A 79 -12.41 -13.30 5.29
C ASP A 79 -12.06 -13.80 3.87
N SER A 80 -11.53 -12.95 3.00
CA SER A 80 -11.03 -13.34 1.67
C SER A 80 -9.88 -14.37 1.75
N ILE A 81 -8.95 -14.16 2.69
CA ILE A 81 -7.82 -15.05 2.94
C ILE A 81 -8.29 -16.38 3.53
N TRP A 82 -9.20 -16.31 4.50
CA TRP A 82 -9.83 -17.45 5.15
C TRP A 82 -10.49 -18.38 4.13
N GLN A 83 -11.29 -17.82 3.21
CA GLN A 83 -11.96 -18.59 2.18
C GLN A 83 -11.00 -19.15 1.14
N THR A 84 -10.03 -18.37 0.67
CA THR A 84 -9.17 -18.79 -0.45
C THR A 84 -8.02 -19.72 -0.02
N LEU A 85 -7.32 -19.39 1.07
CA LEU A 85 -6.15 -20.16 1.52
C LEU A 85 -6.52 -21.33 2.41
N PHE A 86 -7.48 -21.15 3.32
CA PHE A 86 -7.85 -22.17 4.30
C PHE A 86 -9.15 -22.90 3.96
N ARG A 87 -9.78 -22.55 2.82
CA ARG A 87 -11.08 -23.11 2.38
C ARG A 87 -12.17 -22.99 3.45
N GLY A 88 -12.07 -21.95 4.26
CA GLY A 88 -13.00 -21.69 5.32
C GLY A 88 -14.36 -21.24 4.80
N VAL A 89 -15.41 -21.48 5.59
CA VAL A 89 -16.76 -20.97 5.29
C VAL A 89 -16.77 -19.46 5.46
N ALA A 90 -17.42 -18.73 4.56
CA ALA A 90 -17.46 -17.27 4.60
C ALA A 90 -17.87 -16.72 5.98
N LEU A 91 -17.13 -15.72 6.46
CA LEU A 91 -17.38 -15.08 7.75
C LEU A 91 -18.60 -14.16 7.73
N PHE A 92 -18.96 -13.68 6.54
CA PHE A 92 -20.03 -12.73 6.34
C PHE A 92 -21.02 -13.21 5.26
N PRO A 93 -22.30 -12.81 5.37
CA PRO A 93 -23.34 -13.25 4.45
C PRO A 93 -23.29 -12.57 3.07
N TRP A 94 -22.46 -11.54 2.90
CA TRP A 94 -22.47 -10.74 1.68
C TRP A 94 -21.88 -11.52 0.51
N PHE A 95 -22.67 -11.64 -0.55
CA PHE A 95 -22.29 -12.30 -1.80
C PHE A 95 -21.90 -13.77 -1.59
N GLN A 96 -22.46 -14.43 -0.57
CA GLN A 96 -22.20 -15.85 -0.28
C GLN A 96 -23.50 -16.53 0.10
N THR A 97 -23.76 -17.72 -0.46
CA THR A 97 -24.94 -18.54 -0.13
C THR A 97 -24.80 -19.23 1.22
N HIS A 98 -23.58 -19.63 1.58
CA HIS A 98 -23.27 -20.27 2.86
C HIS A 98 -22.24 -19.44 3.62
N TRP A 99 -22.56 -19.12 4.87
CA TRP A 99 -21.69 -18.37 5.76
C TRP A 99 -21.80 -18.93 7.17
N ILE A 100 -20.81 -18.62 8.01
CA ILE A 100 -20.64 -19.21 9.36
C ILE A 100 -21.82 -18.93 10.31
N GLY A 101 -22.65 -17.94 9.99
CA GLY A 101 -23.80 -17.52 10.81
C GLY A 101 -23.37 -16.71 12.03
N TRP A 102 -24.29 -15.93 12.60
CA TRP A 102 -24.02 -15.07 13.76
C TRP A 102 -23.53 -15.85 14.98
N PHE A 103 -24.00 -17.09 15.19
CA PHE A 103 -23.54 -17.93 16.30
C PHE A 103 -22.18 -18.58 16.03
N GLY A 104 -21.85 -18.89 14.77
CA GLY A 104 -20.57 -19.49 14.45
C GLY A 104 -19.39 -18.52 14.67
N TRP A 105 -19.66 -17.21 14.71
CA TRP A 105 -18.68 -16.21 15.16
C TRP A 105 -18.14 -16.47 16.57
N LEU A 106 -18.95 -17.06 17.46
CA LEU A 106 -18.49 -17.41 18.81
C LEU A 106 -17.43 -18.52 18.82
N GLY A 107 -17.38 -19.34 17.76
CA GLY A 107 -16.38 -20.40 17.58
C GLY A 107 -15.08 -19.93 16.94
N LEU A 108 -15.09 -18.81 16.20
CA LEU A 108 -13.92 -18.32 15.46
C LEU A 108 -12.70 -18.01 16.34
N PRO A 109 -12.82 -17.40 17.54
CA PRO A 109 -11.67 -17.14 18.40
C PRO A 109 -10.92 -18.40 18.83
N PHE A 110 -11.56 -19.56 18.79
CA PHE A 110 -10.95 -20.85 19.13
C PHE A 110 -10.30 -21.53 17.93
N ASN A 111 -10.40 -20.96 16.73
CA ASN A 111 -9.81 -21.49 15.51
C ASN A 111 -8.50 -20.77 15.19
N LEU A 112 -7.38 -21.49 15.26
CA LEU A 112 -6.05 -20.92 14.98
C LEU A 112 -5.91 -20.40 13.53
N LEU A 113 -6.59 -21.01 12.58
CA LEU A 113 -6.54 -20.60 11.17
C LEU A 113 -7.20 -19.23 10.95
N PHE A 114 -8.18 -18.86 11.78
CA PHE A 114 -8.83 -17.54 11.72
C PHE A 114 -7.86 -16.44 12.16
N TRP A 115 -7.10 -16.67 13.23
CA TRP A 115 -6.06 -15.72 13.65
C TRP A 115 -4.94 -15.61 12.62
N THR A 116 -4.62 -16.72 11.96
CA THR A 116 -3.63 -16.74 10.87
C THR A 116 -4.12 -15.94 9.67
N SER A 117 -5.38 -16.08 9.26
CA SER A 117 -5.94 -15.29 8.15
C SER A 117 -5.98 -13.80 8.49
N LEU A 118 -6.34 -13.45 9.73
CA LEU A 118 -6.34 -12.07 10.21
C LEU A 118 -4.93 -11.47 10.24
N ALA A 119 -3.93 -12.24 10.68
CA ALA A 119 -2.54 -11.81 10.67
C ALA A 119 -2.02 -11.58 9.25
N ILE A 120 -2.30 -12.49 8.31
CA ILE A 120 -1.90 -12.34 6.90
C ILE A 120 -2.57 -11.11 6.28
N GLY A 121 -3.88 -10.92 6.49
CA GLY A 121 -4.63 -9.78 5.96
C GLY A 121 -4.11 -8.45 6.50
N ALA A 122 -3.87 -8.38 7.81
CA ALA A 122 -3.26 -7.19 8.42
C ALA A 122 -1.87 -6.91 7.86
N LEU A 123 -1.04 -7.95 7.62
CA LEU A 123 0.29 -7.78 7.02
C LEU A 123 0.21 -7.26 5.59
N ILE A 124 -0.66 -7.80 4.75
CA ILE A 124 -0.88 -7.32 3.38
C ILE A 124 -1.28 -5.84 3.41
N GLN A 125 -2.30 -5.50 4.20
CA GLN A 125 -2.80 -4.14 4.33
C GLN A 125 -1.72 -3.17 4.83
N ILE A 126 -0.88 -3.58 5.80
CA ILE A 126 0.25 -2.76 6.28
C ILE A 126 1.31 -2.58 5.18
N MET A 127 1.62 -3.61 4.41
CA MET A 127 2.64 -3.56 3.36
C MET A 127 2.19 -2.71 2.17
N GLU A 128 0.98 -2.91 1.67
CA GLU A 128 0.38 -2.07 0.63
C GLU A 128 0.39 -0.61 1.06
N SER A 129 0.00 -0.39 2.31
CA SER A 129 -0.04 0.91 2.90
C SER A 129 1.32 1.60 3.02
N TYR A 130 2.33 0.87 3.49
CA TYR A 130 3.69 1.37 3.56
C TYR A 130 4.23 1.77 2.19
N THR A 131 3.89 0.99 1.16
CA THR A 131 4.34 1.25 -0.21
C THR A 131 3.65 2.44 -0.85
N LEU A 132 2.33 2.57 -0.69
CA LEU A 132 1.53 3.68 -1.20
C LEU A 132 1.90 5.02 -0.56
N ARG A 133 2.32 5.02 0.70
CA ARG A 133 2.64 6.24 1.46
C ARG A 133 4.11 6.66 1.39
N GLY A 134 4.98 5.83 0.82
CA GLY A 134 6.39 6.15 0.72
C GLY A 134 6.62 7.37 -0.18
N LYS A 135 7.38 8.36 0.30
CA LYS A 135 7.84 9.49 -0.52
C LYS A 135 8.82 9.01 -1.59
N ALA A 136 8.78 9.63 -2.77
CA ALA A 136 9.80 9.41 -3.79
C ALA A 136 11.18 9.81 -3.24
N PRO A 137 12.25 9.02 -3.46
CA PRO A 137 13.59 9.30 -2.93
C PRO A 137 14.09 10.70 -3.26
N GLU A 138 13.87 11.16 -4.50
CA GLU A 138 14.26 12.49 -4.96
C GLU A 138 13.53 13.61 -4.23
N LYS A 139 12.22 13.47 -3.99
CA LYS A 139 11.43 14.45 -3.21
C LYS A 139 11.85 14.48 -1.75
N ALA A 140 12.10 13.31 -1.15
CA ALA A 140 12.58 13.23 0.23
C ALA A 140 13.98 13.84 0.39
N ARG A 141 14.84 13.65 -0.62
CA ARG A 141 16.18 14.25 -0.68
C ARG A 141 16.11 15.77 -0.83
N SER A 142 15.32 16.29 -1.76
CA SER A 142 15.17 17.73 -1.97
C SER A 142 14.56 18.43 -0.75
N GLU A 143 13.55 17.82 -0.10
CA GLU A 143 12.96 18.37 1.12
C GLU A 143 13.97 18.40 2.28
N PHE A 144 14.79 17.35 2.42
CA PHE A 144 15.85 17.31 3.43
C PHE A 144 16.92 18.38 3.15
N GLU A 145 17.44 18.45 1.93
CA GLU A 145 18.46 19.42 1.52
C GLU A 145 17.97 20.88 1.70
N GLN A 146 16.73 21.18 1.31
CA GLN A 146 16.12 22.50 1.52
C GLN A 146 15.95 22.84 3.01
N SER A 147 15.62 21.88 3.86
CA SER A 147 15.47 22.14 5.31
C SER A 147 16.79 22.42 6.02
N THR A 148 17.91 21.93 5.47
CA THR A 148 19.25 22.22 6.00
C THR A 148 19.76 23.62 5.65
N GLU A 149 19.20 24.28 4.63
CA GLU A 149 19.58 25.65 4.23
C GLU A 149 18.95 26.74 5.12
N PHE A 150 17.78 26.50 5.72
CA PHE A 150 17.09 27.46 6.59
C PHE A 150 17.35 27.16 8.08
N LYS A 151 18.49 27.65 8.62
CA LYS A 151 18.68 27.72 10.08
C LYS A 151 17.80 28.84 10.65
N LEU A 152 16.66 28.49 11.24
CA LEU A 152 15.81 29.46 11.96
C LEU A 152 16.59 30.05 13.16
N PRO A 153 16.56 31.38 13.36
CA PRO A 153 17.34 32.07 14.40
C PRO A 153 16.85 31.86 15.84
N ALA A 154 15.70 31.20 16.05
CA ALA A 154 15.22 30.83 17.39
C ALA A 154 14.32 29.58 17.35
N GLN A 155 14.49 28.69 18.33
CA GLN A 155 13.69 27.47 18.51
C GLN A 155 12.26 27.85 18.98
N PRO A 156 11.17 27.49 18.26
CA PRO A 156 9.82 27.64 18.78
C PRO A 156 9.62 26.65 19.95
N SER A 157 9.12 27.09 21.11
CA SER A 157 8.89 26.19 22.24
C SER A 157 7.70 25.25 21.98
N GLY A 158 7.98 24.06 21.47
CA GLY A 158 7.01 22.96 21.26
C GLY A 158 7.49 21.86 20.31
N ASN A 159 8.82 21.70 20.15
CA ASN A 159 9.46 21.24 18.92
C ASN A 159 9.25 19.77 18.55
N ILE A 160 8.57 19.54 17.42
CA ILE A 160 8.95 18.48 16.48
C ILE A 160 10.26 18.94 15.84
N ASP A 161 11.35 18.19 16.05
CA ASP A 161 12.61 18.42 15.36
C ASP A 161 12.44 18.07 13.88
N LEU A 162 12.14 19.09 13.07
CA LEU A 162 11.84 18.97 11.64
C LEU A 162 12.99 18.28 10.90
N SER A 163 14.23 18.58 11.27
CA SER A 163 15.44 17.97 10.71
C SER A 163 15.51 16.47 11.00
N LYS A 164 15.18 16.06 12.24
CA LYS A 164 15.11 14.63 12.62
C LYS A 164 13.98 13.89 11.90
N ALA A 165 12.84 14.54 11.70
CA ALA A 165 11.72 13.97 10.96
C ALA A 165 12.06 13.80 9.47
N LEU A 166 12.63 14.83 8.84
CA LEU A 166 13.05 14.81 7.43
C LEU A 166 14.20 13.83 7.18
N TRP A 167 15.14 13.70 8.11
CA TRP A 167 16.18 12.67 8.05
C TRP A 167 15.60 11.26 8.12
N GLY A 168 14.58 11.04 8.95
CA GLY A 168 13.85 9.78 9.03
C GLY A 168 13.15 9.43 7.72
N ASP A 169 12.50 10.40 7.09
CA ASP A 169 11.85 10.26 5.79
C ASP A 169 12.87 9.98 4.68
N TYR A 170 13.99 10.72 4.65
CA TYR A 170 15.09 10.49 3.71
C TYR A 170 15.70 9.09 3.86
N LYS A 171 15.97 8.65 5.10
CA LYS A 171 16.50 7.30 5.37
C LYS A 171 15.51 6.21 4.95
N LYS A 172 14.21 6.39 5.21
CA LYS A 172 13.16 5.46 4.76
C LYS A 172 13.05 5.43 3.24
N ALA A 173 13.10 6.58 2.58
CA ALA A 173 13.03 6.68 1.12
C ALA A 173 14.28 6.09 0.45
N GLY A 174 15.47 6.30 1.01
CA GLY A 174 16.71 5.68 0.55
C GLY A 174 16.75 4.15 0.77
N MET A 175 16.15 3.63 1.85
CA MET A 175 15.96 2.18 2.02
C MET A 175 14.96 1.61 1.00
N ARG A 176 13.95 2.38 0.59
CA ARG A 176 12.98 2.01 -0.47
C ARG A 176 13.63 1.94 -1.85
N GLU A 177 14.57 2.84 -2.14
CA GLU A 177 15.39 2.83 -3.37
C GLU A 177 16.35 1.63 -3.41
N ARG A 178 16.83 1.18 -2.24
CA ARG A 178 17.69 -0.01 -2.12
C ARG A 178 16.92 -1.33 -2.19
N HIS A 179 15.64 -1.33 -1.86
CA HIS A 179 14.75 -2.50 -1.86
C HIS A 179 13.52 -2.23 -2.73
N SER A 180 13.63 -2.43 -4.07
CA SER A 180 12.55 -2.72 -5.03
C SER A 180 11.10 -2.45 -4.57
N GLY A 181 10.82 -1.21 -4.11
CA GLY A 181 9.63 -0.93 -3.31
C GLY A 181 8.34 -1.07 -4.12
N GLY A 182 8.42 -0.73 -5.41
CA GLY A 182 7.32 -0.91 -6.36
C GLY A 182 7.04 -2.38 -6.67
N ALA A 183 8.07 -3.21 -6.82
CA ALA A 183 7.87 -4.65 -7.08
C ALA A 183 7.26 -5.39 -5.88
N ILE A 184 7.69 -5.04 -4.66
CA ILE A 184 7.10 -5.59 -3.42
C ILE A 184 5.64 -5.12 -3.29
N ALA A 185 5.36 -3.85 -3.58
CA ALA A 185 3.99 -3.32 -3.59
C ALA A 185 3.10 -4.08 -4.56
N LEU A 186 3.56 -4.25 -5.81
CA LEU A 186 2.86 -4.97 -6.86
C LEU A 186 2.58 -6.42 -6.45
N PHE A 187 3.55 -7.08 -5.81
CA PHE A 187 3.37 -8.45 -5.31
C PHE A 187 2.23 -8.54 -4.30
N PHE A 188 2.21 -7.67 -3.29
CA PHE A 188 1.14 -7.66 -2.29
C PHE A 188 -0.22 -7.31 -2.92
N TRP A 189 -0.24 -6.37 -3.86
CA TRP A 189 -1.44 -6.01 -4.61
C TRP A 189 -2.02 -7.16 -5.44
N VAL A 190 -1.17 -7.87 -6.18
CA VAL A 190 -1.57 -9.04 -6.97
C VAL A 190 -2.07 -10.16 -6.06
N LEU A 191 -1.40 -10.34 -4.92
CA LEU A 191 -1.83 -11.30 -3.92
C LEU A 191 -3.21 -10.90 -3.39
N ASP A 192 -3.40 -9.68 -2.87
CA ASP A 192 -4.67 -9.21 -2.30
C ASP A 192 -5.82 -9.30 -3.32
N PHE A 193 -5.53 -8.94 -4.57
CA PHE A 193 -6.48 -9.08 -5.68
C PHE A 193 -6.88 -10.54 -5.87
N SER A 194 -5.91 -11.44 -5.91
CA SER A 194 -6.15 -12.87 -6.12
C SER A 194 -6.96 -13.50 -4.99
N VAL A 195 -6.66 -13.19 -3.73
CA VAL A 195 -7.44 -13.69 -2.58
C VAL A 195 -8.84 -13.07 -2.53
N THR A 196 -8.97 -11.78 -2.80
CA THR A 196 -10.27 -11.10 -2.73
C THR A 196 -11.20 -11.60 -3.82
N PHE A 197 -10.78 -11.56 -5.08
CA PHE A 197 -11.60 -12.02 -6.21
C PHE A 197 -11.69 -13.55 -6.32
N GLY A 198 -10.72 -14.27 -5.75
CA GLY A 198 -10.78 -15.73 -5.60
C GLY A 198 -11.83 -16.16 -4.58
N SER A 199 -12.01 -15.40 -3.49
CA SER A 199 -13.06 -15.66 -2.51
C SER A 199 -14.47 -15.30 -3.01
N ARG A 200 -14.58 -14.17 -3.74
CA ARG A 200 -15.84 -13.62 -4.23
C ARG A 200 -15.69 -13.18 -5.67
N ASN A 201 -16.13 -14.04 -6.58
CA ASN A 201 -16.08 -13.75 -8.00
C ASN A 201 -17.33 -12.96 -8.43
N PRO A 202 -17.21 -11.67 -8.81
CA PRO A 202 -18.37 -10.89 -9.26
C PRO A 202 -18.98 -11.44 -10.55
N PHE A 203 -18.22 -12.18 -11.37
CA PHE A 203 -18.71 -12.81 -12.59
C PHE A 203 -19.50 -14.11 -12.34
N ALA A 204 -19.65 -14.54 -11.08
CA ALA A 204 -20.55 -15.63 -10.73
C ALA A 204 -22.03 -15.20 -10.72
N TYR A 205 -22.32 -13.89 -10.71
CA TYR A 205 -23.68 -13.36 -10.70
C TYR A 205 -24.15 -13.02 -12.12
N THR A 206 -25.45 -13.15 -12.35
CA THR A 206 -26.11 -12.76 -13.60
C THR A 206 -26.78 -11.39 -13.51
N ASP A 207 -27.17 -10.96 -12.31
CA ASP A 207 -27.78 -9.66 -12.07
C ASP A 207 -26.72 -8.54 -12.11
N PRO A 208 -26.85 -7.53 -12.99
CA PRO A 208 -25.87 -6.44 -13.09
C PRO A 208 -25.67 -5.67 -11.78
N GLY A 209 -26.72 -5.50 -10.98
CA GLY A 209 -26.65 -4.84 -9.69
C GLY A 209 -25.78 -5.61 -8.69
N GLN A 210 -25.96 -6.92 -8.62
CA GLN A 210 -25.13 -7.81 -7.78
C GLN A 210 -23.68 -7.85 -8.23
N ILE A 211 -23.41 -7.89 -9.55
CA ILE A 211 -22.04 -7.82 -10.09
C ILE A 211 -21.35 -6.54 -9.61
N PHE A 212 -22.01 -5.39 -9.78
CA PHE A 212 -21.46 -4.10 -9.38
C PHE A 212 -21.27 -3.99 -7.86
N ALA A 213 -22.23 -4.47 -7.07
CA ALA A 213 -22.14 -4.46 -5.62
C ALA A 213 -21.02 -5.38 -5.10
N CYS A 214 -20.83 -6.55 -5.71
CA CYS A 214 -19.73 -7.46 -5.40
C CYS A 214 -18.36 -6.86 -5.76
N LEU A 215 -18.25 -6.22 -6.94
CA LEU A 215 -17.05 -5.46 -7.33
C LEU A 215 -16.73 -4.38 -6.31
N THR A 216 -17.74 -3.60 -5.91
CA THR A 216 -17.56 -2.52 -4.93
C THR A 216 -17.14 -3.07 -3.57
N TYR A 217 -17.75 -4.17 -3.12
CA TYR A 217 -17.39 -4.85 -1.87
C TYR A 217 -15.93 -5.31 -1.89
N ASN A 218 -15.49 -5.97 -2.96
CA ASN A 218 -14.11 -6.42 -3.13
C ASN A 218 -13.13 -5.25 -3.12
N MET A 219 -13.44 -4.16 -3.83
CA MET A 219 -12.61 -2.95 -3.83
C MET A 219 -12.53 -2.35 -2.42
N VAL A 220 -13.64 -2.22 -1.71
CA VAL A 220 -13.64 -1.72 -0.33
C VAL A 220 -12.82 -2.61 0.59
N ALA A 221 -12.91 -3.94 0.45
CA ALA A 221 -12.14 -4.89 1.24
C ALA A 221 -10.63 -4.71 1.02
N MET A 222 -10.21 -4.58 -0.24
CA MET A 222 -8.80 -4.39 -0.61
C MET A 222 -8.26 -3.04 -0.13
N PHE A 223 -9.01 -1.95 -0.32
CA PHE A 223 -8.56 -0.61 0.04
C PHE A 223 -8.84 -0.21 1.49
N ALA A 224 -9.37 -1.11 2.31
CA ALA A 224 -9.91 -0.72 3.61
C ALA A 224 -8.85 -0.15 4.56
N GLY A 225 -7.62 -0.70 4.54
CA GLY A 225 -6.50 -0.20 5.32
C GLY A 225 -6.07 1.21 4.92
N GLU A 226 -6.09 1.49 3.62
CA GLU A 226 -5.82 2.83 3.09
C GLU A 226 -6.94 3.82 3.38
N ILE A 227 -8.19 3.43 3.19
CA ILE A 227 -9.36 4.26 3.50
C ILE A 227 -9.40 4.59 5.00
N GLY A 228 -9.26 3.58 5.87
CA GLY A 228 -9.31 3.75 7.33
C GLY A 228 -8.20 4.66 7.85
N TYR A 229 -6.97 4.51 7.35
CA TYR A 229 -5.89 5.43 7.69
C TYR A 229 -6.10 6.82 7.10
N ASN A 230 -6.56 6.91 5.85
CA ASN A 230 -6.77 8.21 5.23
C ASN A 230 -7.87 9.00 5.96
N ILE A 231 -8.83 8.33 6.59
CA ILE A 231 -9.77 8.95 7.51
C ILE A 231 -9.06 9.35 8.81
N TRP A 232 -8.27 8.45 9.41
CA TRP A 232 -7.54 8.74 10.66
C TRP A 232 -6.51 9.88 10.54
N LYS A 233 -5.81 10.02 9.41
CA LYS A 233 -4.84 11.12 9.19
C LYS A 233 -5.55 12.48 9.16
N HIS A 234 -6.79 12.54 8.68
CA HIS A 234 -7.59 13.77 8.70
C HIS A 234 -7.96 14.19 10.14
N THR A 235 -7.76 13.31 11.13
CA THR A 235 -7.89 13.66 12.55
C THR A 235 -6.63 14.26 13.19
N ARG A 236 -5.50 14.28 12.46
CA ARG A 236 -4.22 14.86 12.93
C ARG A 236 -3.92 16.25 12.36
N ARG A 237 -4.78 16.81 11.50
CA ARG A 237 -4.69 18.21 11.07
C ARG A 237 -5.36 19.12 12.10
N LEU A 238 -4.67 19.37 13.21
CA LEU A 238 -4.78 20.55 14.06
C LEU A 238 -3.36 20.85 14.57
#